data_AF-A0A7V2RLT7-F1
#
_entry.id   AF-A0A7V2RLT7-F1
#
_cell.length_a   1.000
_cell.length_b   1.000
_cell.length_c   1.000
_cell.angle_alpha   90.00
_cell.angle_beta   90.00
_cell.angle_gamma   90.00
#
_symmetry.space_group_name_H-M   'P 1'
#
loop_
_entity.id
_entity.type
_entity.pdbx_description
1 polymer ?
#
loop_
_entity_poly.entity_id
_entity_poly.type
_entity_poly.pdbx_seq_one_letter_code
_entity_poly.pdbx_strand_id
1 'polypeptide(L)'
;MLTLSGALFFAFTTAPEKTSPVGACAAPANVVVTSNSGGSISFDWDKCEGDCTEFKTWYVSQGQARESSSGSGSTVSFSNLAAGTYDFYFTTLCGGQTSAAIIIEENIVN
;
A
#
# COMPACT_ATOMS: atom_id res chain seq x y z
N MET A 1 -49.50 -23.59 12.99
CA MET A 1 -49.40 -22.45 13.93
C MET A 1 -48.21 -22.71 14.86
N LEU A 2 -47.03 -22.16 14.53
CA LEU A 2 -46.08 -21.48 15.42
C LEU A 2 -44.83 -21.14 14.57
N THR A 3 -44.38 -19.90 14.70
CA THR A 3 -43.31 -19.22 13.95
C THR A 3 -41.96 -19.36 14.65
N LEU A 4 -40.85 -19.34 13.89
CA LEU A 4 -39.61 -18.59 14.19
C LEU A 4 -38.63 -18.83 13.03
N SER A 5 -38.42 -17.84 12.14
CA SER A 5 -37.35 -16.84 12.23
C SER A 5 -35.96 -17.47 12.39
N GLY A 6 -35.26 -17.64 11.26
CA GLY A 6 -33.84 -17.95 11.21
C GLY A 6 -33.20 -16.99 10.22
N ALA A 7 -32.48 -16.01 10.75
CA ALA A 7 -31.88 -14.91 10.01
C ALA A 7 -30.85 -15.38 8.98
N LEU A 8 -30.78 -14.63 7.88
CA LEU A 8 -29.71 -14.64 6.90
C LEU A 8 -28.35 -14.48 7.60
N PHE A 9 -27.43 -15.41 7.37
CA PHE A 9 -26.02 -15.17 7.58
C PHE A 9 -25.32 -15.36 6.24
N PHE A 10 -25.12 -14.24 5.53
CA PHE A 10 -24.09 -14.15 4.51
C PHE A 10 -22.75 -14.27 5.24
N ALA A 11 -22.11 -15.43 5.13
CA ALA A 11 -20.70 -15.53 5.45
C ALA A 11 -19.96 -14.71 4.38
N PHE A 12 -19.63 -13.46 4.69
CA PHE A 12 -18.54 -12.80 4.01
C PHE A 12 -17.29 -13.61 4.34
N THR A 13 -16.81 -14.38 3.37
CA THR A 13 -15.43 -14.87 3.37
C THR A 13 -14.57 -13.63 3.50
N THR A 14 -14.01 -13.41 4.69
CA THR A 14 -12.90 -12.49 4.85
C THR A 14 -11.82 -13.00 3.91
N ALA A 15 -11.39 -12.14 2.98
CA ALA A 15 -10.10 -12.29 2.34
C ALA A 15 -9.06 -12.56 3.44
N PRO A 16 -7.97 -13.31 3.19
CA PRO A 16 -6.93 -13.48 4.21
C PRO A 16 -6.44 -12.09 4.59
N GLU A 17 -6.92 -11.57 5.72
CA GLU A 17 -6.28 -10.48 6.41
C GLU A 17 -4.92 -11.06 6.76
N LYS A 18 -3.91 -10.63 6.00
CA LYS A 18 -2.50 -10.94 6.18
C LYS A 18 -2.20 -10.57 7.63
N THR A 19 -2.32 -11.54 8.53
CA THR A 19 -2.31 -11.34 9.98
C THR A 19 -1.00 -10.68 10.36
N SER A 20 -1.04 -9.37 10.55
CA SER A 20 0.10 -8.57 10.97
C SER A 20 0.36 -8.89 12.46
N PRO A 21 1.57 -9.30 12.84
CA PRO A 21 1.85 -9.68 14.21
C PRO A 21 1.66 -8.49 15.17
N VAL A 22 1.00 -8.76 16.29
CA VAL A 22 0.70 -7.82 17.37
C VAL A 22 2.02 -7.25 17.93
N GLY A 23 2.20 -5.93 17.79
CA GLY A 23 3.39 -5.18 18.21
C GLY A 23 4.36 -4.79 17.08
N ALA A 24 4.04 -5.17 15.83
CA ALA A 24 4.88 -4.95 14.67
C ALA A 24 4.52 -3.67 13.91
N CYS A 25 5.54 -3.01 13.38
CA CYS A 25 5.42 -1.87 12.49
C CYS A 25 4.29 -2.07 11.47
N ALA A 26 3.28 -1.18 11.48
CA ALA A 26 2.12 -1.28 10.62
C ALA A 26 2.41 -0.64 9.26
N ALA A 27 2.00 -1.30 8.18
CA ALA A 27 2.16 -0.77 6.82
C ALA A 27 1.42 0.57 6.66
N PRO A 28 1.81 1.41 5.67
CA PRO A 28 1.13 2.68 5.44
C PRO A 28 -0.37 2.48 5.21
N ALA A 29 -1.20 3.27 5.89
CA ALA A 29 -2.65 3.21 5.76
C ALA A 29 -3.15 4.11 4.64
N ASN A 30 -4.27 3.72 4.02
CA ASN A 30 -4.97 4.52 3.01
C ASN A 30 -4.09 4.99 1.84
N VAL A 31 -3.20 4.12 1.36
CA VAL A 31 -2.39 4.43 0.18
C VAL A 31 -3.31 4.57 -1.04
N VAL A 32 -3.29 5.74 -1.67
CA VAL A 32 -4.12 6.09 -2.81
C VAL A 32 -3.29 6.71 -3.92
N VAL A 33 -3.66 6.41 -5.17
CA VAL A 33 -3.12 7.08 -6.35
C VAL A 33 -3.78 8.46 -6.47
N THR A 34 -2.97 9.52 -6.47
CA THR A 34 -3.47 10.90 -6.57
C THR A 34 -3.30 11.49 -7.96
N SER A 35 -2.32 10.99 -8.72
CA SER A 35 -2.17 11.30 -10.14
C SER A 35 -1.51 10.14 -10.87
N ASN A 36 -1.90 9.89 -12.13
CA ASN A 36 -1.24 8.95 -13.03
C ASN A 36 -1.38 9.50 -14.46
N SER A 37 -0.38 10.25 -14.92
CA SER A 37 -0.41 10.86 -16.25
C SER A 37 0.98 11.26 -16.73
N GLY A 38 1.22 11.14 -18.05
CA GLY A 38 2.40 11.71 -18.71
C GLY A 38 3.71 11.10 -18.21
N GLY A 39 3.73 9.78 -17.99
CA GLY A 39 4.92 9.09 -17.48
C GLY A 39 5.23 9.40 -16.02
N SER A 40 4.26 9.90 -15.26
CA SER A 40 4.41 10.20 -13.83
C SER A 40 3.20 9.68 -13.05
N ILE A 41 3.46 9.29 -11.81
CA ILE A 41 2.45 8.83 -10.86
C ILE A 41 2.77 9.34 -9.47
N SER A 42 1.73 9.73 -8.74
CA SER A 42 1.81 10.20 -7.36
C SER A 42 0.91 9.39 -6.46
N PHE A 43 1.37 9.22 -5.22
CA PHE A 43 0.65 8.53 -4.18
C PHE A 43 0.65 9.35 -2.90
N ASP A 44 -0.47 9.30 -2.22
CA ASP A 44 -0.63 9.83 -0.87
C ASP A 44 -1.06 8.69 0.06
N TRP A 45 -0.69 8.79 1.33
CA TRP A 45 -1.11 7.88 2.38
C TRP A 45 -1.20 8.64 3.70
N ASP A 46 -1.68 7.96 4.73
CA ASP A 46 -1.79 8.58 6.06
C ASP A 46 -0.42 8.84 6.67
N LYS A 47 -0.31 9.94 7.43
CA LYS A 47 0.91 10.26 8.17
C LYS A 47 1.31 9.11 9.10
N CYS A 48 2.60 9.01 9.40
CA CYS A 48 3.06 8.01 10.35
C CYS A 48 2.54 8.28 11.78
N GLU A 49 2.26 7.19 12.49
CA GLU A 49 1.77 7.18 13.86
C GLU A 49 2.58 6.20 14.72
N GLY A 50 2.57 6.42 16.04
CA GLY A 50 3.30 5.58 16.99
C GLY A 50 4.83 5.65 16.79
N ASP A 51 5.47 4.49 16.72
CA ASP A 51 6.94 4.33 16.63
C ASP A 51 7.51 4.44 15.22
N CYS A 52 6.68 4.80 14.24
CA CYS A 52 7.15 4.96 12.88
C CYS A 52 8.09 6.16 12.73
N THR A 53 9.22 5.93 12.09
CA THR A 53 10.25 6.94 11.82
C THR A 53 10.30 7.36 10.36
N GLU A 54 10.03 6.44 9.43
CA GLU A 54 10.22 6.67 8.00
C GLU A 54 9.31 5.76 7.16
N PHE A 55 8.94 6.23 5.97
CA PHE A 55 8.38 5.42 4.90
C PHE A 55 9.47 5.05 3.91
N LYS A 56 9.39 3.83 3.39
CA LYS A 56 10.22 3.41 2.25
C LYS A 56 9.30 2.95 1.14
N THR A 57 9.45 3.59 -0.01
CA THR A 57 8.69 3.30 -1.21
C THR A 57 9.63 2.93 -2.34
N TRP A 58 9.21 2.03 -3.22
CA TRP A 58 9.95 1.70 -4.43
C TRP A 58 9.00 1.14 -5.48
N TYR A 59 9.48 0.95 -6.70
CA TYR A 59 8.72 0.24 -7.72
C TYR A 59 9.52 -0.84 -8.42
N VAL A 60 8.79 -1.85 -8.91
CA VAL A 60 9.31 -2.94 -9.72
C VAL A 60 8.68 -2.86 -11.10
N SER A 61 9.51 -3.00 -12.13
CA SER A 61 9.08 -3.12 -13.52
C SER A 61 9.86 -4.25 -14.19
N GLN A 62 9.16 -5.12 -14.91
CA GLN A 62 9.77 -6.31 -15.54
C GLN A 62 10.59 -7.17 -14.55
N GLY A 63 10.16 -7.25 -13.30
CA GLY A 63 10.84 -8.00 -12.24
C GLY A 63 12.13 -7.36 -11.71
N GLN A 64 12.42 -6.10 -12.04
CA GLN A 64 13.57 -5.36 -11.53
C GLN A 64 13.11 -4.17 -10.68
N ALA A 65 13.56 -4.10 -9.42
CA ALA A 65 13.39 -2.92 -8.57
C ALA A 65 14.24 -1.78 -9.13
N ARG A 66 13.68 -0.57 -9.24
CA ARG A 66 14.39 0.58 -9.84
C ARG A 66 14.65 1.68 -8.83
N GLU A 67 13.64 2.51 -8.56
CA GLU A 67 13.80 3.67 -7.69
C GLU A 67 13.24 3.35 -6.32
N SER A 68 13.94 3.83 -5.30
CA SER A 68 13.46 3.83 -3.93
C SER A 68 13.50 5.23 -3.35
N SER A 69 12.41 5.66 -2.75
CA SER A 69 12.36 6.87 -1.94
C SER A 69 12.22 6.49 -0.47
N SER A 70 12.88 7.25 0.40
CA SER A 70 12.68 7.13 1.84
C SER A 70 12.55 8.51 2.46
N GLY A 71 11.63 8.63 3.41
CA GLY A 71 11.42 9.87 4.14
C GLY A 71 10.24 9.79 5.10
N SER A 72 10.07 10.82 5.93
CA SER A 72 8.94 10.92 6.87
C SER A 72 7.67 11.50 6.23
N GLY A 73 7.76 11.98 4.99
CA GLY A 73 6.62 12.50 4.23
C GLY A 73 5.62 11.40 3.88
N SER A 74 4.35 11.77 3.79
CA SER A 74 3.25 10.83 3.48
C SER A 74 2.79 10.90 2.03
N THR A 75 3.67 11.40 1.15
CA THR A 75 3.42 11.54 -0.28
C THR A 75 4.70 11.19 -1.05
N VAL A 76 4.55 10.62 -2.25
CA VAL A 76 5.66 10.38 -3.17
C VAL A 76 5.20 10.55 -4.61
N SER A 77 6.11 11.02 -5.46
CA SER A 77 5.91 11.08 -6.90
C SER A 77 7.07 10.39 -7.61
N PHE A 78 6.73 9.51 -8.54
CA PHE A 78 7.67 8.91 -9.48
C PHE A 78 7.44 9.53 -10.86
N SER A 79 8.51 9.94 -11.53
CA SER A 79 8.46 10.61 -12.83
C SER A 79 9.44 9.96 -13.80
N ASN A 80 9.34 10.34 -15.08
CA ASN A 80 10.15 9.77 -16.17
C ASN A 80 9.96 8.25 -16.32
N LEU A 81 8.77 7.75 -15.99
CA LEU A 81 8.37 6.37 -16.21
C LEU A 81 7.94 6.20 -17.67
N ALA A 82 8.32 5.08 -18.28
CA ALA A 82 7.77 4.69 -19.56
C ALA A 82 6.34 4.17 -19.38
N ALA A 83 5.56 4.16 -20.46
CA ALA A 83 4.25 3.52 -20.43
C ALA A 83 4.39 2.00 -20.18
N GLY A 84 3.55 1.45 -19.30
CA GLY A 84 3.57 0.04 -18.93
C GLY A 84 3.08 -0.23 -17.52
N THR A 85 3.12 -1.49 -17.11
CA THR A 85 2.67 -1.94 -15.78
C THR A 85 3.82 -1.92 -14.77
N TYR A 86 3.53 -1.42 -13.58
CA TYR A 86 4.47 -1.26 -12.48
C TYR A 86 3.84 -1.69 -11.16
N ASP A 87 4.63 -2.35 -10.32
CA ASP A 87 4.25 -2.65 -8.94
C ASP A 87 4.92 -1.64 -8.01
N PHE A 88 4.13 -0.81 -7.34
CA PHE A 88 4.59 0.16 -6.35
C PHE A 88 4.47 -0.43 -4.95
N TYR A 89 5.57 -0.42 -4.22
CA TYR A 89 5.68 -0.99 -2.88
C TYR A 89 5.79 0.13 -1.85
N PHE A 90 5.05 -0.01 -0.75
CA PHE A 90 5.04 0.94 0.34
C PHE A 90 5.23 0.22 1.67
N THR A 91 6.24 0.64 2.42
CA THR A 91 6.55 0.11 3.76
C THR A 91 6.82 1.26 4.72
N THR A 92 6.74 0.94 6.00
CA THR A 92 7.12 1.79 7.13
C THR A 92 8.30 1.18 7.85
N LEU A 93 9.13 2.03 8.45
CA LEU A 93 10.17 1.68 9.38
C LEU A 93 9.77 2.19 10.76
N CYS A 94 9.72 1.29 11.75
CA CYS A 94 9.36 1.61 13.13
C CYS A 94 10.37 0.98 14.08
N GLY A 95 11.12 1.80 14.83
CA GLY A 95 12.09 1.31 15.81
C GLY A 95 13.11 0.29 15.27
N GLY A 96 13.47 0.37 13.99
CA GLY A 96 14.38 -0.57 13.31
C GLY A 96 13.72 -1.79 12.67
N GLN A 97 12.40 -1.93 12.74
CA GLN A 97 11.63 -2.98 12.07
C GLN A 97 10.92 -2.42 10.82
N THR A 98 10.92 -3.17 9.73
CA THR A 98 10.14 -2.84 8.53
C THR A 98 8.79 -3.56 8.55
N SER A 99 7.72 -2.85 8.21
CA SER A 99 6.40 -3.44 8.06
C SER A 99 6.28 -4.33 6.82
N ALA A 100 5.14 -5.02 6.71
CA ALA A 100 4.76 -5.65 5.45
C ALA A 100 4.55 -4.58 4.36
N ALA A 101 4.87 -4.93 3.11
CA ALA A 101 4.61 -4.03 1.98
C ALA A 101 3.13 -4.03 1.59
N ILE A 102 2.58 -2.83 1.36
CA ILE A 102 1.43 -2.61 0.49
C ILE A 102 1.95 -2.55 -0.95
N ILE A 103 1.24 -3.21 -1.87
CA ILE A 103 1.59 -3.27 -3.29
C ILE A 103 0.42 -2.71 -4.08
N ILE A 104 0.68 -1.71 -4.91
CA ILE A 104 -0.30 -1.16 -5.86
C ILE A 104 0.26 -1.40 -7.27
N GLU A 105 -0.47 -2.18 -8.06
CA GLU A 105 -0.17 -2.37 -9.48
C GLU A 105 -0.88 -1.27 -10.28
N GLU A 106 -0.11 -0.50 -11.05
CA GLU A 106 -0.65 0.57 -11.89
C GLU A 106 -0.06 0.50 -13.30
N ASN A 107 -0.90 0.86 -14.27
CA ASN A 107 -0.47 1.03 -15.66
C ASN A 107 -0.22 2.51 -15.92
N ILE A 108 1.03 2.86 -16.20
CA ILE A 108 1.42 4.21 -16.56
C ILE A 108 1.10 4.43 -18.03
N VAL A 109 0.43 5.54 -18.32
CA VAL A 109 0.14 6.01 -19.68
C VAL A 109 0.85 7.34 -19.94
N ASN A 110 1.36 7.50 -21.17
CA ASN A 110 2.08 8.71 -21.62
C ASN A 110 1.20 9.57 -22.51
#